data_AF-A0A2V9HPZ2-F1
#
_entry.id   AF-A0A2V9HPZ2-F1
#
_cell.length_a   1.000
_cell.length_b   1.000
_cell.length_c   1.000
_cell.angle_alpha   90.00
_cell.angle_beta   90.00
_cell.angle_gamma   90.00
#
_symmetry.space_group_name_H-M   'P 1'
#
loop_
_entity.id
_entity.type
_entity.pdbx_description
1 polymer ?
#
loop_
_entity_poly.entity_id
_entity_poly.type
_entity_poly.pdbx_seq_one_letter_code
_entity_poly.pdbx_strand_id
1 'polypeptide(L)'
;MFLLLLLALPCFMKAQEIKYIDLTAVRQRTELRHPPAPQSDCKEGTHCIGGSGGGSVADGGPDQRDPHALGIYLLRVTPTDITAAEPFQVEFKVLNTGTAPIELPVSPHLSDLQPNDESVAFSYFSLALVVRGEGEPQGPRVDTDGFVELFGSPDHAESMMVLRPGEWIRVSANVKLLTWPPEPVSARFRGDFWLRKNTFHPHPGGQFIEAHNLYPNDTPTPFVPVRLLPPVGSGLLKQ
;
A
#
# COMPACT_ATOMS: atom_id res chain seq x y z
N MET A 1 22.72 -30.21 -38.67
CA MET A 1 21.73 -30.56 -37.63
C MET A 1 22.19 -30.05 -36.25
N PHE A 2 22.48 -28.74 -36.14
CA PHE A 2 22.89 -28.10 -34.87
C PHE A 2 22.42 -26.64 -34.78
N LEU A 3 21.97 -26.04 -35.89
CA LEU A 3 21.52 -24.64 -35.96
C LEU A 3 20.03 -24.45 -35.60
N LEU A 4 19.27 -25.53 -35.47
CA LEU A 4 17.83 -25.49 -35.13
C LEU A 4 17.56 -25.54 -33.62
N LEU A 5 18.57 -25.76 -32.76
CA LEU A 5 18.40 -25.75 -31.30
C LEU A 5 18.53 -24.37 -30.67
N LEU A 6 19.04 -23.36 -31.40
CA LEU A 6 19.21 -21.99 -30.91
C LEU A 6 17.97 -21.11 -31.14
N LEU A 7 16.97 -21.59 -31.87
CA LEU A 7 15.71 -20.88 -32.13
C LEU A 7 14.57 -21.30 -31.20
N ALA A 8 14.84 -22.22 -30.26
CA ALA A 8 13.86 -22.75 -29.30
C ALA A 8 13.99 -22.14 -27.90
N LEU A 9 14.46 -20.89 -27.79
CA LEU A 9 14.47 -20.15 -26.52
C LEU A 9 13.66 -18.84 -26.56
N PRO A 10 12.42 -18.79 -27.09
CA PRO A 10 11.56 -17.66 -26.78
C PRO A 10 10.98 -17.86 -25.38
N CYS A 11 11.09 -16.81 -24.55
CA CYS A 11 10.17 -16.57 -23.43
C CYS A 11 10.23 -17.49 -22.20
N PHE A 12 11.41 -17.83 -21.69
CA PHE A 12 11.53 -17.82 -20.22
C PHE A 12 11.74 -16.37 -19.79
N MET A 13 10.69 -15.53 -19.90
CA MET A 13 10.61 -14.32 -19.09
C MET A 13 10.53 -14.81 -17.65
N LYS A 14 11.70 -15.02 -17.03
CA LYS A 14 11.76 -15.32 -15.61
C LYS A 14 11.17 -14.11 -14.91
N ALA A 15 10.22 -14.37 -14.01
CA ALA A 15 9.76 -13.35 -13.11
C ALA A 15 10.97 -12.83 -12.32
N GLN A 16 11.48 -11.65 -12.71
CA GLN A 16 12.77 -11.14 -12.26
C GLN A 16 12.57 -10.08 -11.18
N GLU A 17 13.27 -10.22 -10.06
CA GLU A 17 13.38 -9.15 -9.06
C GLU A 17 14.24 -8.05 -9.66
N ILE A 18 13.70 -6.84 -9.78
CA ILE A 18 14.43 -5.70 -10.38
C ILE A 18 14.80 -4.63 -9.36
N LYS A 19 14.19 -4.63 -8.16
CA LYS A 19 14.50 -3.68 -7.09
C LYS A 19 14.12 -4.24 -5.72
N TYR A 20 14.94 -3.91 -4.72
CA TYR A 20 14.64 -4.10 -3.30
C TYR A 20 14.51 -2.73 -2.62
N ILE A 21 13.46 -2.54 -1.84
CA ILE A 21 13.20 -1.33 -1.05
C ILE A 21 13.05 -1.75 0.40
N ASP A 22 13.87 -1.16 1.28
CA ASP A 22 13.80 -1.42 2.71
C ASP A 22 13.21 -0.22 3.44
N LEU A 23 11.97 -0.34 3.88
CA LEU A 23 11.27 0.64 4.71
C LEU A 23 11.40 0.35 6.21
N THR A 24 12.04 -0.76 6.61
CA THR A 24 12.11 -1.16 8.04
C THR A 24 13.00 -0.22 8.85
N ALA A 25 14.06 0.32 8.23
CA ALA A 25 14.99 1.27 8.83
C ALA A 25 14.69 2.73 8.47
N VAL A 26 13.65 2.98 7.67
CA VAL A 26 13.35 4.30 7.14
C VAL A 26 12.21 4.94 7.92
N ARG A 27 12.50 6.08 8.55
CA ARG A 27 11.45 6.95 9.07
C ARG A 27 10.88 7.76 7.90
N GLN A 28 9.68 7.40 7.46
CA GLN A 28 9.02 8.10 6.36
C GLN A 28 8.73 9.56 6.75
N ARG A 29 9.09 10.49 5.86
CA ARG A 29 8.73 11.91 5.93
C ARG A 29 7.54 12.11 5.01
N THR A 30 6.37 12.23 5.61
CA THR A 30 5.09 12.37 4.91
C THR A 30 4.42 13.70 5.21
N GLU A 31 5.07 14.56 6.00
CA GLU A 31 4.56 15.85 6.39
C GLU A 31 4.63 16.84 5.21
N LEU A 32 3.50 17.52 4.95
CA LEU A 32 3.38 18.58 3.96
C LEU A 32 3.58 19.94 4.65
N ARG A 33 4.27 20.87 3.99
CA ARG A 33 4.73 22.14 4.57
C ARG A 33 3.61 23.16 4.80
N HIS A 34 2.56 23.11 3.99
CA HIS A 34 1.42 24.03 4.16
C HIS A 34 0.66 23.68 5.44
N PRO A 35 0.35 24.67 6.31
CA PRO A 35 -0.29 24.38 7.59
C PRO A 35 -1.63 23.68 7.38
N PRO A 36 -1.93 22.61 8.13
CA PRO A 36 -3.25 22.00 8.12
C PRO A 36 -4.29 23.04 8.53
N ALA A 37 -5.54 22.80 8.14
CA ALA A 37 -6.64 23.66 8.57
C ALA A 37 -6.61 23.78 10.10
N PRO A 38 -6.88 24.97 10.67
CA PRO A 38 -7.12 25.08 12.11
C PRO A 38 -8.09 23.98 12.54
N GLN A 39 -7.79 23.29 13.65
CA GLN A 39 -8.72 22.30 14.19
C GLN A 39 -10.09 22.97 14.31
N SER A 40 -11.09 22.38 13.66
CA SER A 40 -12.47 22.80 13.83
C SER A 40 -12.85 22.71 15.32
N ASP A 41 -13.59 23.69 15.84
CA ASP A 41 -14.12 23.79 17.22
C ASP A 41 -15.14 22.67 17.57
N CYS A 42 -14.74 21.44 17.32
CA CYS A 42 -15.60 20.27 17.39
C CYS A 42 -15.61 19.73 18.80
N LYS A 43 -16.77 19.82 19.43
CA LYS A 43 -17.01 19.22 20.74
C LYS A 43 -16.91 17.70 20.61
N GLU A 44 -16.29 17.07 21.59
CA GLU A 44 -16.24 15.63 21.75
C GLU A 44 -17.67 15.04 21.62
N GLY A 45 -17.88 14.14 20.65
CA GLY A 45 -19.20 13.58 20.33
C GLY A 45 -19.96 14.23 19.16
N THR A 46 -19.39 15.23 18.47
CA THR A 46 -19.93 15.73 17.20
C THR A 46 -19.07 15.32 16.00
N HIS A 47 -19.70 14.77 14.96
CA HIS A 47 -19.03 14.43 13.69
C HIS A 47 -18.60 15.72 12.98
N CYS A 48 -17.29 15.91 12.87
CA CYS A 48 -16.71 16.97 12.06
C CYS A 48 -16.01 16.37 10.85
N ILE A 49 -16.43 16.83 9.67
CA ILE A 49 -15.93 16.37 8.39
C ILE A 49 -14.78 17.29 7.98
N GLY A 50 -13.54 16.88 8.25
CA GLY A 50 -12.38 17.36 7.50
C GLY A 50 -12.33 16.61 6.17
N GLY A 51 -12.45 17.32 5.06
CA GLY A 51 -12.68 16.69 3.76
C GLY A 51 -11.40 16.34 3.01
N SER A 52 -11.07 15.04 2.93
CA SER A 52 -10.42 14.49 1.74
C SER A 52 -11.54 14.05 0.78
N GLY A 53 -11.46 14.44 -0.49
CA GLY A 53 -12.43 14.10 -1.51
C GLY A 53 -11.75 13.30 -2.61
N GLY A 54 -12.23 12.09 -2.86
CA GLY A 54 -11.72 11.22 -3.92
C GLY A 54 -12.80 10.94 -4.95
N GLY A 55 -12.46 11.13 -6.23
CA GLY A 55 -13.26 10.64 -7.36
C GLY A 55 -12.62 9.35 -7.85
N SER A 56 -13.41 8.29 -8.02
CA SER A 56 -12.93 7.06 -8.66
C SER A 56 -13.70 6.87 -9.95
N VAL A 57 -13.05 7.14 -11.08
CA VAL A 57 -13.49 6.58 -12.37
C VAL A 57 -12.71 5.28 -12.51
N ALA A 58 -13.41 4.15 -12.50
CA ALA A 58 -12.79 2.85 -12.70
C ALA A 58 -12.44 2.68 -14.19
N ASP A 59 -11.36 3.34 -14.61
CA ASP A 59 -10.75 3.11 -15.92
C ASP A 59 -9.84 1.88 -15.79
N GLY A 60 -10.41 0.70 -16.02
CA GLY A 60 -9.70 -0.58 -15.95
C GLY A 60 -10.61 -1.80 -15.76
N GLY A 61 -10.08 -2.99 -16.05
CA GLY A 61 -10.68 -4.25 -15.65
C GLY A 61 -10.59 -4.43 -14.13
N PRO A 62 -11.65 -4.92 -13.47
CA PRO A 62 -11.68 -5.04 -12.01
C PRO A 62 -10.81 -6.19 -11.46
N ASP A 63 -10.13 -6.93 -12.33
CA ASP A 63 -9.44 -8.17 -11.99
C ASP A 63 -8.16 -8.35 -12.81
N GLN A 64 -7.52 -9.52 -12.65
CA GLN A 64 -6.29 -9.92 -13.32
C GLN A 64 -6.29 -9.85 -14.86
N ARG A 65 -7.44 -9.62 -15.50
CA ARG A 65 -7.52 -9.43 -16.97
C ARG A 65 -7.16 -8.00 -17.39
N ASP A 66 -7.06 -7.06 -16.45
CA ASP A 66 -6.56 -5.73 -16.75
C ASP A 66 -5.11 -5.81 -17.30
N PRO A 67 -4.78 -5.11 -18.40
CA PRO A 67 -3.42 -5.08 -18.91
C PRO A 67 -2.37 -4.61 -17.88
N HIS A 68 -2.78 -3.80 -16.90
CA HIS A 68 -2.00 -3.28 -15.79
C HIS A 68 -2.32 -3.99 -14.46
N ALA A 69 -2.69 -5.28 -14.52
CA ALA A 69 -2.90 -6.09 -13.31
C ALA A 69 -1.63 -6.14 -12.43
N LEU A 70 -1.83 -5.94 -11.12
CA LEU A 70 -0.76 -5.93 -10.13
C LEU A 70 -1.05 -6.96 -9.03
N GLY A 71 -0.11 -7.89 -8.82
CA GLY A 71 -0.19 -8.90 -7.78
C GLY A 71 0.68 -8.53 -6.57
N ILE A 72 0.06 -8.46 -5.39
CA ILE A 72 0.74 -8.19 -4.12
C ILE A 72 0.83 -9.47 -3.29
N TYR A 73 2.03 -10.02 -3.21
CA TYR A 73 2.32 -11.24 -2.46
C TYR A 73 2.94 -10.88 -1.12
N LEU A 74 2.46 -11.52 -0.05
CA LEU A 74 3.16 -11.49 1.23
C LEU A 74 4.16 -12.65 1.23
N LEU A 75 5.43 -12.36 0.93
CA LEU A 75 6.49 -13.36 0.95
C LEU A 75 6.78 -13.84 2.38
N ARG A 76 6.69 -12.91 3.33
CA ARG A 76 6.96 -13.18 4.74
C ARG A 76 6.19 -12.22 5.63
N VAL A 77 5.69 -12.74 6.75
CA VAL A 77 5.16 -11.97 7.88
C VAL A 77 5.90 -12.43 9.13
N THR A 78 6.46 -11.52 9.92
CA THR A 78 7.24 -11.86 11.12
C THR A 78 7.07 -10.79 12.20
N PRO A 79 6.65 -11.17 13.43
CA PRO A 79 6.20 -12.50 13.84
C PRO A 79 4.85 -12.88 13.23
N THR A 80 4.47 -14.17 13.29
CA THR A 80 3.12 -14.64 12.94
C THR A 80 2.14 -14.54 14.11
N ASP A 81 2.65 -14.48 15.34
CA ASP A 81 1.90 -14.09 16.53
C ASP A 81 2.06 -12.58 16.73
N ILE A 82 1.04 -11.80 16.38
CA ILE A 82 1.12 -10.34 16.27
C ILE A 82 0.38 -9.70 17.43
N THR A 83 0.98 -8.68 18.04
CA THR A 83 0.38 -7.90 19.13
C THR A 83 0.03 -6.49 18.64
N ALA A 84 -0.96 -5.86 19.27
CA ALA A 84 -1.35 -4.49 18.94
C ALA A 84 -0.29 -3.43 19.28
N ALA A 85 0.66 -3.77 20.16
CA ALA A 85 1.60 -2.84 20.75
C ALA A 85 2.66 -2.37 19.75
N GLU A 86 3.15 -3.28 18.92
CA GLU A 86 4.29 -3.07 18.05
C GLU A 86 3.94 -3.33 16.58
N PRO A 87 4.52 -2.58 15.64
CA PRO A 87 4.50 -2.97 14.23
C PRO A 87 5.12 -4.35 14.02
N PHE A 88 4.69 -5.07 12.99
CA PHE A 88 5.28 -6.34 12.56
C PHE A 88 5.92 -6.19 11.19
N GLN A 89 6.94 -7.00 10.91
CA GLN A 89 7.66 -6.94 9.65
C GLN A 89 6.94 -7.75 8.57
N VAL A 90 6.85 -7.18 7.38
CA VAL A 90 6.30 -7.81 6.19
C VAL A 90 7.26 -7.64 5.02
N GLU A 91 7.46 -8.72 4.27
CA GLU A 91 8.13 -8.67 2.97
C GLU A 91 7.08 -8.82 1.87
N PHE A 92 6.85 -7.74 1.13
CA PHE A 92 5.98 -7.72 -0.03
C PHE A 92 6.76 -8.06 -1.29
N LYS A 93 6.11 -8.80 -2.20
CA LYS A 93 6.47 -8.85 -3.62
C LYS A 93 5.37 -8.17 -4.41
N VAL A 94 5.75 -7.12 -5.13
CA VAL A 94 4.87 -6.36 -6.03
C VAL A 94 5.21 -6.80 -7.44
N LEU A 95 4.32 -7.58 -8.05
CA LEU A 95 4.52 -8.22 -9.35
C LEU A 95 3.57 -7.63 -10.38
N ASN A 96 4.09 -7.22 -11.53
CA ASN A 96 3.25 -6.96 -12.69
C ASN A 96 2.77 -8.30 -13.27
N THR A 97 1.52 -8.65 -12.99
CA THR A 97 0.85 -9.87 -13.48
C THR A 97 0.13 -9.64 -14.81
N GLY A 98 0.03 -8.39 -15.24
CA GLY A 98 -0.60 -7.99 -16.48
C GLY A 98 0.26 -8.20 -17.71
N THR A 99 -0.13 -7.53 -18.79
CA THR A 99 0.48 -7.62 -20.12
C THR A 99 1.05 -6.29 -20.61
N ALA A 100 0.83 -5.20 -19.89
CA ALA A 100 1.37 -3.87 -20.14
C ALA A 100 2.30 -3.41 -19.00
N PRO A 101 3.31 -2.56 -19.27
CA PRO A 101 4.14 -1.98 -18.22
C PRO A 101 3.34 -1.06 -17.28
N ILE A 102 3.71 -1.01 -16.00
CA ILE A 102 3.06 -0.20 -14.97
C ILE A 102 4.08 0.77 -14.37
N GLU A 103 3.73 2.04 -14.27
CA GLU A 103 4.54 3.02 -13.54
C GLU A 103 4.23 2.95 -12.03
N LEU A 104 5.27 2.76 -11.22
CA LEU A 104 5.16 2.64 -9.77
C LEU A 104 5.99 3.70 -9.06
N PRO A 105 5.43 4.34 -8.02
CA PRO A 105 6.20 5.17 -7.10
C PRO A 105 7.11 4.28 -6.22
N VAL A 106 8.33 4.77 -5.94
CA VAL A 106 9.37 4.02 -5.20
C VAL A 106 10.13 4.84 -4.17
N SER A 107 9.82 6.13 -4.03
CA SER A 107 10.38 6.95 -2.95
C SER A 107 9.69 6.63 -1.63
N PRO A 108 10.44 6.51 -0.51
CA PRO A 108 9.83 6.35 0.81
C PRO A 108 9.29 7.67 1.39
N HIS A 109 9.52 8.81 0.74
CA HIS A 109 9.29 10.14 1.28
C HIS A 109 8.40 10.97 0.37
N LEU A 110 7.22 11.32 0.85
CA LEU A 110 6.34 12.27 0.18
C LEU A 110 6.90 13.69 0.26
N SER A 111 7.53 14.04 1.39
CA SER A 111 8.00 15.42 1.61
C SER A 111 9.05 15.86 0.58
N ASP A 112 9.79 14.92 -0.01
CA ASP A 112 10.80 15.17 -1.03
C ASP A 112 10.22 15.53 -2.41
N LEU A 113 8.91 15.32 -2.60
CA LEU A 113 8.19 15.63 -3.85
C LEU A 113 7.56 17.02 -3.84
N GLN A 114 7.67 17.74 -2.72
CA GLN A 114 7.03 19.05 -2.57
C GLN A 114 7.77 20.13 -3.37
N PRO A 115 7.06 21.00 -4.09
CA PRO A 115 7.67 22.16 -4.74
C PRO A 115 8.28 23.10 -3.70
N ASN A 116 9.33 23.85 -4.06
CA ASN A 116 9.98 24.79 -3.15
C ASN A 116 9.00 25.79 -2.51
N ASP A 117 8.03 26.27 -3.29
CA ASP A 117 6.94 27.12 -2.83
C ASP A 117 5.78 26.26 -2.28
N GLU A 118 5.49 26.39 -0.99
CA GLU A 118 4.45 25.61 -0.28
C GLU A 118 3.01 26.00 -0.65
N SER A 119 2.83 27.14 -1.32
CA SER A 119 1.51 27.60 -1.79
C SER A 119 1.12 27.02 -3.15
N VAL A 120 2.01 26.24 -3.78
CA VAL A 120 1.79 25.68 -5.11
C VAL A 120 1.17 24.28 -4.99
N ALA A 121 0.07 24.08 -5.71
CA ALA A 121 -0.51 22.76 -5.89
C ALA A 121 0.44 21.84 -6.67
N PHE A 122 0.54 20.57 -6.27
CA PHE A 122 1.40 19.61 -6.96
C PHE A 122 0.75 18.23 -7.01
N SER A 123 1.13 17.44 -8.02
CA SER A 123 0.64 16.08 -8.19
C SER A 123 1.74 15.06 -7.87
N TYR A 124 1.33 13.94 -7.28
CA TYR A 124 2.20 12.82 -6.97
C TYR A 124 1.42 11.51 -7.07
N PHE A 125 2.15 10.42 -7.25
CA PHE A 125 1.63 9.06 -7.19
C PHE A 125 1.89 8.48 -5.80
N SER A 126 0.94 7.73 -5.27
CA SER A 126 1.14 6.90 -4.08
C SER A 126 0.79 5.43 -4.36
N LEU A 127 1.59 4.53 -3.81
CA LEU A 127 1.33 3.09 -3.79
C LEU A 127 1.26 2.66 -2.33
N ALA A 128 0.05 2.46 -1.81
CA ALA A 128 -0.14 1.80 -0.54
C ALA A 128 0.00 0.28 -0.74
N LEU A 129 0.90 -0.34 0.02
CA LEU A 129 1.01 -1.79 0.15
C LEU A 129 0.26 -2.22 1.39
N VAL A 130 -0.88 -2.88 1.19
CA VAL A 130 -1.87 -3.18 2.21
C VAL A 130 -1.75 -4.64 2.63
N VAL A 131 -1.79 -4.86 3.94
CA VAL A 131 -2.03 -6.16 4.56
C VAL A 131 -3.49 -6.17 4.99
N ARG A 132 -4.31 -7.00 4.35
CA ARG A 132 -5.70 -7.25 4.77
C ARG A 132 -5.75 -8.49 5.62
N GLY A 133 -6.33 -8.38 6.81
CA GLY A 133 -6.65 -9.48 7.69
C GLY A 133 -8.07 -9.97 7.47
N GLU A 134 -8.19 -11.26 7.17
CA GLU A 134 -9.44 -11.96 6.97
C GLU A 134 -9.60 -13.05 8.04
N GLY A 135 -10.84 -13.31 8.46
CA GLY A 135 -11.15 -14.45 9.33
C GLY A 135 -10.93 -15.78 8.60
N GLU A 136 -10.78 -16.86 9.37
CA GLU A 136 -10.90 -18.22 8.80
C GLU A 136 -12.32 -18.45 8.24
N PRO A 137 -12.54 -19.32 7.24
CA PRO A 137 -13.84 -19.51 6.60
C PRO A 137 -15.01 -19.86 7.55
N GLN A 138 -14.69 -20.44 8.72
CA GLN A 138 -15.64 -20.78 9.79
C GLN A 138 -15.33 -20.06 11.11
N GLY A 139 -14.40 -19.10 11.08
CA GLY A 139 -13.97 -18.33 12.23
C GLY A 139 -14.77 -17.03 12.41
N PRO A 140 -14.50 -16.28 13.49
CA PRO A 140 -15.06 -14.94 13.65
C PRO A 140 -14.58 -14.03 12.51
N ARG A 141 -15.42 -13.03 12.16
CA ARG A 141 -15.03 -12.03 11.18
C ARG A 141 -13.85 -11.22 11.72
N VAL A 142 -12.80 -11.15 10.92
CA VAL A 142 -11.67 -10.25 11.12
C VAL A 142 -11.70 -9.26 9.96
N ASP A 143 -11.75 -7.98 10.28
CA ASP A 143 -11.76 -6.87 9.32
C ASP A 143 -10.75 -5.84 9.82
N THR A 144 -9.50 -6.10 9.46
CA THR A 144 -8.35 -5.29 9.85
C THR A 144 -7.46 -5.09 8.65
N ASP A 145 -6.93 -3.90 8.52
CA ASP A 145 -5.96 -3.55 7.50
C ASP A 145 -4.83 -2.75 8.13
N GLY A 146 -3.64 -2.89 7.55
CA GLY A 146 -2.49 -2.06 7.83
C GLY A 146 -1.74 -1.85 6.54
N PHE A 147 -1.06 -0.71 6.39
CA PHE A 147 -0.38 -0.42 5.15
C PHE A 147 0.88 0.42 5.38
N VAL A 148 1.73 0.41 4.36
CA VAL A 148 2.83 1.37 4.18
C VAL A 148 2.71 1.95 2.78
N GLU A 149 3.22 3.16 2.57
CA GLU A 149 3.09 3.84 1.28
C GLU A 149 4.45 4.15 0.65
N LEU A 150 4.53 4.02 -0.66
CA LEU A 150 5.59 4.60 -1.49
C LEU A 150 5.03 5.77 -2.29
N PHE A 151 5.89 6.74 -2.58
CA PHE A 151 5.55 7.98 -3.25
C PHE A 151 6.43 8.20 -4.48
N GLY A 152 5.95 8.98 -5.44
CA GLY A 152 6.73 9.35 -6.60
C GLY A 152 6.07 10.43 -7.43
N SER A 153 6.85 11.09 -8.27
CA SER A 153 6.35 12.06 -9.24
C SER A 153 7.20 11.97 -10.50
N PRO A 154 6.60 12.01 -11.71
CA PRO A 154 7.36 12.08 -12.96
C PRO A 154 8.34 13.26 -13.01
N ASP A 155 8.06 14.34 -12.27
CA ASP A 155 8.91 15.54 -12.19
C ASP A 155 10.14 15.32 -11.28
N HIS A 156 10.16 14.24 -10.51
CA HIS A 156 11.25 13.90 -9.60
C HIS A 156 11.94 12.62 -10.09
N ALA A 157 13.12 12.79 -10.68
CA ALA A 157 13.95 11.67 -11.12
C ALA A 157 14.16 10.65 -9.99
N GLU A 158 14.24 9.37 -10.35
CA GLU A 158 14.44 8.23 -9.42
C GLU A 158 13.27 7.92 -8.46
N SER A 159 12.26 8.78 -8.37
CA SER A 159 11.09 8.55 -7.52
C SER A 159 10.02 7.64 -8.16
N MET A 160 10.11 7.44 -9.47
CA MET A 160 9.24 6.58 -10.27
C MET A 160 10.06 5.47 -10.92
N MET A 161 9.43 4.31 -11.15
CA MET A 161 10.00 3.24 -11.97
C MET A 161 8.94 2.60 -12.86
N VAL A 162 9.38 2.00 -13.96
CA VAL A 162 8.51 1.16 -14.80
C VAL A 162 8.71 -0.30 -14.43
N LEU A 163 7.61 -0.99 -14.13
CA LEU A 163 7.57 -2.42 -13.89
C LEU A 163 6.99 -3.11 -15.14
N ARG A 164 7.81 -3.84 -15.91
CA ARG A 164 7.36 -4.56 -17.11
C ARG A 164 6.64 -5.87 -16.73
N PRO A 165 5.84 -6.45 -17.64
CA PRO A 165 5.18 -7.73 -17.40
C PRO A 165 6.14 -8.81 -16.89
N GLY A 166 5.81 -9.42 -15.75
CA GLY A 166 6.63 -10.43 -15.08
C GLY A 166 7.75 -9.88 -14.20
N GLU A 167 8.15 -8.62 -14.33
CA GLU A 167 9.09 -8.01 -13.38
C GLU A 167 8.41 -7.76 -12.03
N TRP A 168 9.20 -7.82 -10.96
CA TRP A 168 8.71 -7.56 -9.62
C TRP A 168 9.73 -6.81 -8.76
N ILE A 169 9.22 -6.13 -7.74
CA ILE A 169 10.03 -5.51 -6.70
C ILE A 169 9.74 -6.14 -5.35
N ARG A 170 10.75 -6.14 -4.48
CA ARG A 170 10.62 -6.57 -3.09
C ARG A 170 10.61 -5.37 -2.18
N VAL A 171 9.65 -5.32 -1.26
CA VAL A 171 9.54 -4.23 -0.27
C VAL A 171 9.47 -4.84 1.13
N SER A 172 10.45 -4.54 1.97
CA SER A 172 10.43 -4.90 3.39
C SER A 172 9.91 -3.72 4.20
N ALA A 173 8.95 -3.92 5.09
CA ALA A 173 8.37 -2.82 5.87
C ALA A 173 7.85 -3.25 7.23
N ASN A 174 7.78 -2.29 8.15
CA ASN A 174 7.12 -2.45 9.45
C ASN A 174 5.68 -1.95 9.32
N VAL A 175 4.71 -2.85 9.41
CA VAL A 175 3.28 -2.57 9.25
C VAL A 175 2.61 -2.55 10.63
N LYS A 176 1.71 -1.59 10.84
CA LYS A 176 0.81 -1.56 12.00
C LYS A 176 -0.63 -1.63 11.51
N LEU A 177 -1.43 -2.50 12.12
CA LEU A 177 -2.86 -2.58 11.81
C LEU A 177 -3.60 -1.36 12.38
N LEU A 178 -4.58 -0.88 11.64
CA LEU A 178 -5.42 0.28 11.99
C LEU A 178 -6.50 -0.08 13.00
N THR A 179 -7.08 -1.27 12.85
CA THR A 179 -8.09 -1.83 13.76
C THR A 179 -7.57 -3.12 14.36
N TRP A 180 -8.11 -3.50 15.52
CA TRP A 180 -7.62 -4.65 16.26
C TRP A 180 -8.77 -5.48 16.85
N PRO A 181 -8.74 -6.83 16.77
CA PRO A 181 -9.76 -7.66 17.37
C PRO A 181 -9.71 -7.60 18.90
N PRO A 182 -10.87 -7.63 19.60
CA PRO A 182 -10.93 -7.54 21.06
C PRO A 182 -10.39 -8.81 21.75
N GLU A 183 -10.43 -9.95 21.06
CA GLU A 183 -10.04 -11.26 21.55
C GLU A 183 -8.96 -11.89 20.65
N PRO A 184 -8.17 -12.85 21.17
CA PRO A 184 -7.22 -13.58 20.34
C PRO A 184 -7.92 -14.32 19.21
N VAL A 185 -7.43 -14.16 17.98
CA VAL A 185 -8.07 -14.77 16.79
C VAL A 185 -7.03 -15.30 15.81
N SER A 186 -7.32 -16.47 15.23
CA SER A 186 -6.57 -16.97 14.06
C SER A 186 -7.11 -16.29 12.81
N ALA A 187 -6.22 -15.67 12.06
CA ALA A 187 -6.56 -14.88 10.89
C ALA A 187 -5.64 -15.23 9.72
N ARG A 188 -6.01 -14.74 8.54
CA ARG A 188 -5.26 -14.92 7.31
C ARG A 188 -4.94 -13.54 6.76
N PHE A 189 -3.67 -13.30 6.49
CA PHE A 189 -3.21 -12.08 5.86
C PHE A 189 -3.09 -12.26 4.36
N ARG A 190 -3.61 -11.29 3.61
CA ARG A 190 -3.47 -11.19 2.17
C ARG A 190 -2.88 -9.84 1.80
N GLY A 191 -2.03 -9.83 0.77
CA GLY A 191 -1.49 -8.60 0.20
C GLY A 191 -2.49 -7.95 -0.73
N ASP A 192 -2.61 -6.63 -0.64
CA ASP A 192 -3.41 -5.80 -1.52
C ASP A 192 -2.73 -4.44 -1.75
N PHE A 193 -3.28 -3.59 -2.62
CA PHE A 193 -2.72 -2.27 -2.89
C PHE A 193 -3.76 -1.20 -3.17
N TRP A 194 -3.33 0.05 -2.98
CA TRP A 194 -3.96 1.21 -3.61
C TRP A 194 -2.91 1.99 -4.38
N LEU A 195 -3.00 1.96 -5.71
CA LEU A 195 -2.21 2.85 -6.57
C LEU A 195 -3.07 4.06 -6.90
N ARG A 196 -2.56 5.26 -6.60
CA ARG A 196 -3.32 6.50 -6.75
C ARG A 196 -2.47 7.58 -7.40
N LYS A 197 -3.13 8.41 -8.20
CA LYS A 197 -2.66 9.76 -8.50
C LYS A 197 -3.35 10.72 -7.55
N ASN A 198 -2.56 11.50 -6.83
CA ASN A 198 -3.02 12.49 -5.89
C ASN A 198 -2.64 13.88 -6.39
N THR A 199 -3.51 14.86 -6.17
CA THR A 199 -3.20 16.28 -6.36
C THR A 199 -3.44 17.02 -5.05
N PHE A 200 -2.36 17.56 -4.52
CA PHE A 200 -2.36 18.39 -3.32
C PHE A 200 -2.71 19.82 -3.68
N HIS A 201 -3.72 20.38 -3.02
CA HIS A 201 -4.17 21.75 -3.18
C HIS A 201 -4.03 22.49 -1.85
N PRO A 202 -2.97 23.29 -1.66
CA PRO A 202 -2.90 24.21 -0.52
C PRO A 202 -3.96 25.30 -0.69
N HIS A 203 -4.62 25.68 0.40
CA HIS A 203 -5.55 26.81 0.40
C HIS A 203 -5.48 27.60 1.71
N PRO A 204 -5.92 28.86 1.74
CA PRO A 204 -6.06 29.59 3.00
C PRO A 204 -6.93 28.80 3.98
N GLY A 205 -6.41 28.56 5.19
CA GLY A 205 -7.12 27.81 6.21
C GLY A 205 -7.13 26.29 6.02
N GLY A 206 -6.23 25.72 5.20
CA GLY A 206 -5.98 24.27 5.19
C GLY A 206 -5.42 23.70 3.89
N GLN A 207 -5.74 22.43 3.65
CA GLN A 207 -5.33 21.71 2.46
C GLN A 207 -6.44 20.77 1.99
N PHE A 208 -6.46 20.50 0.70
CA PHE A 208 -7.31 19.50 0.07
C PHE A 208 -6.45 18.54 -0.76
N ILE A 209 -6.78 17.25 -0.72
CA ILE A 209 -6.14 16.24 -1.57
C ILE A 209 -7.22 15.61 -2.42
N GLU A 210 -7.08 15.78 -3.73
CA GLU A 210 -7.84 15.05 -4.74
C GLU A 210 -7.13 13.73 -5.01
N ALA A 211 -7.84 12.61 -4.89
CA ALA A 211 -7.27 11.28 -5.14
C ALA A 211 -8.03 10.55 -6.25
N HIS A 212 -7.28 9.99 -7.20
CA HIS A 212 -7.75 9.18 -8.32
C HIS A 212 -7.14 7.79 -8.22
N ASN A 213 -7.96 6.75 -8.03
CA ASN A 213 -7.48 5.36 -8.04
C ASN A 213 -7.07 4.96 -9.45
N LEU A 214 -5.88 4.41 -9.58
CA LEU A 214 -5.35 3.89 -10.84
C LEU A 214 -5.40 2.37 -10.80
N TYR A 215 -5.97 1.77 -11.85
CA TYR A 215 -6.06 0.33 -12.03
C TYR A 215 -6.60 -0.40 -10.78
N PRO A 216 -7.83 -0.08 -10.31
CA PRO A 216 -8.43 -0.79 -9.18
C PRO A 216 -8.75 -2.24 -9.60
N ASN A 217 -7.77 -3.12 -9.48
CA ASN A 217 -7.88 -4.54 -9.81
C ASN A 217 -7.62 -5.42 -8.59
N ASP A 218 -8.33 -6.54 -8.51
CA ASP A 218 -8.05 -7.61 -7.55
C ASP A 218 -7.35 -8.78 -8.26
N THR A 219 -6.09 -9.01 -7.89
CA THR A 219 -5.32 -10.18 -8.35
C THR A 219 -5.22 -11.19 -7.20
N PRO A 220 -5.82 -12.39 -7.32
CA PRO A 220 -5.75 -13.45 -6.31
C PRO A 220 -4.31 -13.81 -5.93
N THR A 221 -3.97 -13.65 -4.66
CA THR A 221 -2.63 -13.95 -4.11
C THR A 221 -2.77 -14.89 -2.90
N PRO A 222 -1.76 -15.75 -2.63
CA PRO A 222 -1.80 -16.64 -1.47
C PRO A 222 -1.90 -15.86 -0.15
N PHE A 223 -2.54 -16.47 0.84
CA PHE A 223 -2.61 -15.93 2.20
C PHE A 223 -1.47 -16.44 3.09
N VAL A 224 -1.19 -15.70 4.15
CA VAL A 224 -0.27 -16.08 5.23
C VAL A 224 -1.08 -16.25 6.52
N PRO A 225 -1.08 -17.43 7.16
CA PRO A 225 -1.76 -17.62 8.43
C PRO A 225 -1.04 -16.87 9.54
N VAL A 226 -1.81 -16.19 10.40
CA VAL A 226 -1.32 -15.43 11.54
C VAL A 226 -2.25 -15.59 12.74
N ARG A 227 -1.78 -15.19 13.92
CA ARG A 227 -2.57 -15.09 15.13
C ARG A 227 -2.49 -13.67 15.66
N LEU A 228 -3.64 -13.02 15.79
CA LEU A 228 -3.74 -11.69 16.39
C LEU A 228 -4.01 -11.85 17.88
N LEU A 229 -3.15 -11.28 18.71
CA LEU A 229 -3.24 -11.30 20.15
C LEU A 229 -3.88 -9.99 20.65
N PRO A 230 -4.75 -10.02 21.66
CA PRO A 230 -5.47 -8.83 22.11
C PRO A 230 -4.50 -7.78 22.69
N PRO A 231 -4.91 -6.50 22.77
CA PRO A 231 -4.11 -5.46 23.40
C PRO A 231 -3.87 -5.82 24.87
N VAL A 232 -2.64 -5.65 25.35
CA VAL A 232 -2.29 -5.88 26.76
C VAL A 232 -3.11 -4.90 27.62
N GLY A 233 -4.05 -5.43 28.40
CA GLY A 233 -4.98 -4.64 29.22
C GLY A 233 -6.46 -4.98 29.05
N SER A 234 -6.83 -5.81 28.06
CA SER A 234 -8.21 -6.31 27.88
C SER A 234 -8.62 -7.41 28.87
N GLY A 235 -7.92 -7.52 30.00
CA GLY A 235 -8.37 -8.29 31.15
C GLY A 235 -9.64 -7.64 31.70
N LEU A 236 -10.78 -8.05 31.16
CA LEU A 236 -12.07 -7.90 31.80
C LEU A 236 -11.91 -8.31 33.26
N LEU A 237 -12.02 -7.32 34.16
CA LEU A 237 -12.52 -7.50 35.50
C LEU A 237 -13.76 -8.39 35.38
N LYS A 238 -13.61 -9.69 35.63
CA LYS A 238 -14.72 -10.56 35.96
C LYS A 238 -15.25 -10.05 37.30
N GLN A 239 -16.34 -9.29 37.26
CA GLN A 239 -17.28 -9.19 38.38
C GLN A 239 -18.32 -10.29 38.22
#